data_AF-A0AB38BU03-F1
#
_entry.id   AF-A0AB38BU03-F1
#
_cell.length_a   1.000
_cell.length_b   1.000
_cell.length_c   1.000
_cell.angle_alpha   90.00
_cell.angle_beta   90.00
_cell.angle_gamma   90.00
#
_symmetry.space_group_name_H-M   'P 1'
#
loop_
_entity.id
_entity.type
_entity.pdbx_description
1 polymer ?
#
loop_
_entity_poly.entity_id
_entity_poly.type
_entity_poly.pdbx_seq_one_letter_code
_entity_poly.pdbx_strand_id
1 'polypeptide(L)'
;MLQNIRDNSQGWIAKTIIGLIIALMAFTGIEAMFTATSNKQNAAEVNGEDISQNELSQAVDMQRRQLAQQLSQQLGKDFDPAMLDEKLLRESALKGLIDRKLLLQGAADAKFSFSDAALDQQLLQTPEFQVDGKFSADRFDQVIRQLGYSRLQFRQMLGQEMLIGQVRAGVAGSAFVTDAQVEAFARLEKQTRDFASLTLPADTSAVKVTDDEVNAHYDEHAKEFMSPEQVVLDYIELKKSSFFDKVQVKDEDLQAAYQKEIANLSEQRRAAHILIEVNDKLNDEQAKAKLEEIQQRLAKGEDFAALAKEYSQDPGSSNKGGDLGYAGKGVYDPAFEEALYALNKDQVSQPVRTDFGWHLIKLLGVEAPSVPTFASLKGKLTNDLKSQLVEQKFVEVTKQLEDSAFESSDLSQPAQDLGLKVQTTAPFGREGGEGLTANRAVIQAAFSPEVLEEGANSNTLELDPETVVMVRSKEHLQPQQLPLESVASSIRAQLVKEHASAAAKAKGEALLAGLRDGKIPLAAKQEGRDWKMMEAVTRSQEGVDPQVLQTLFRMPKPTGKDKPEFASITASDGSFVIVRLNGVNQAAAPTDAEKAQYRRFLASREGQQDFAAYRAQLESKAKIEKF
;
A
#
# COMPACT_ATOMS: atom_id res chain seq x y z
N MET A 1 45.14 -48.74 -15.14
CA MET A 1 44.23 -47.80 -15.86
C MET A 1 44.54 -46.33 -15.59
N LEU A 2 44.69 -45.89 -14.32
CA LEU A 2 44.98 -44.47 -14.00
C LEU A 2 46.35 -43.96 -14.51
N GLN A 3 47.37 -44.80 -14.62
CA GLN A 3 48.67 -44.43 -15.21
C GLN A 3 48.60 -44.21 -16.73
N ASN A 4 47.84 -45.04 -17.47
CA ASN A 4 47.65 -44.84 -18.92
C ASN A 4 46.88 -43.55 -19.25
N ILE A 5 46.00 -43.07 -18.37
CA ILE A 5 45.32 -41.78 -18.52
C ILE A 5 46.29 -40.61 -18.28
N ARG A 6 47.25 -40.78 -17.35
CA ARG A 6 48.27 -39.77 -17.04
C ARG A 6 49.34 -39.66 -18.12
N ASP A 7 49.71 -40.78 -18.75
CA ASP A 7 50.73 -40.79 -19.80
C ASP A 7 50.17 -40.32 -21.16
N ASN A 8 48.88 -40.55 -21.44
CA ASN A 8 48.23 -40.01 -22.64
C ASN A 8 47.81 -38.53 -22.54
N SER A 9 47.70 -37.96 -21.33
CA SER A 9 47.39 -36.53 -21.15
C SER A 9 48.61 -35.62 -21.31
N GLN A 10 49.83 -36.19 -21.34
CA GLN A 10 51.09 -35.46 -21.56
C GLN A 10 51.51 -35.39 -23.04
N GLY A 11 50.86 -36.15 -23.92
CA GLY A 11 51.13 -36.19 -25.36
C GLY A 11 50.80 -34.87 -26.06
N TRP A 12 51.57 -34.52 -27.09
CA TRP A 12 51.41 -33.26 -27.83
C TRP A 12 49.98 -33.07 -28.39
N ILE A 13 49.30 -34.15 -28.77
CA ILE A 13 47.92 -34.16 -29.26
C ILE A 13 46.93 -33.72 -28.16
N ALA A 14 47.07 -34.20 -26.93
CA ALA A 14 46.21 -33.80 -25.81
C ALA A 14 46.41 -32.31 -25.46
N LYS A 15 47.66 -31.82 -25.50
CA LYS A 15 47.96 -30.39 -25.31
C LYS A 15 47.40 -29.52 -26.42
N THR A 16 47.35 -30.03 -27.66
CA THR A 16 46.76 -29.33 -28.81
C THR A 16 45.24 -29.25 -28.69
N ILE A 17 44.58 -30.34 -28.27
CA ILE A 17 43.12 -30.37 -28.04
C ILE A 17 42.74 -29.46 -26.86
N ILE A 18 43.48 -29.51 -25.75
CA ILE A 18 43.25 -28.63 -24.60
C ILE A 18 43.52 -27.17 -24.99
N GLY A 19 44.56 -26.90 -25.76
CA GLY A 19 44.82 -25.56 -26.32
C GLY A 19 43.70 -25.07 -27.24
N LEU A 20 43.12 -25.96 -28.05
CA LEU A 20 41.96 -25.66 -28.91
C LEU A 20 40.68 -25.40 -28.10
N ILE A 21 40.45 -26.15 -27.03
CA ILE A 21 39.31 -25.96 -26.12
C ILE A 21 39.47 -24.66 -25.32
N ILE A 22 40.68 -24.35 -24.85
CA ILE A 22 40.98 -23.08 -24.17
C ILE A 22 40.87 -21.92 -25.16
N ALA A 23 41.34 -22.07 -26.39
CA ALA A 23 41.18 -21.06 -27.43
C ALA A 23 39.71 -20.86 -27.83
N LEU A 24 38.91 -21.94 -27.93
CA LEU A 24 37.47 -21.85 -28.16
C LEU A 24 36.77 -21.19 -26.96
N MET A 25 37.06 -21.58 -25.72
CA MET A 25 36.51 -20.95 -24.52
C MET A 25 36.97 -19.48 -24.35
N ALA A 26 38.16 -19.12 -24.83
CA ALA A 26 38.62 -17.74 -24.85
C ALA A 26 37.91 -16.92 -25.95
N PHE A 27 37.57 -17.53 -27.09
CA PHE A 27 36.86 -16.87 -28.20
C PHE A 27 35.33 -16.85 -28.07
N THR A 28 34.72 -17.78 -27.34
CA THR A 28 33.25 -17.86 -27.17
C THR A 28 32.78 -17.68 -25.73
N GLY A 29 33.62 -17.96 -24.73
CA GLY A 29 33.23 -18.00 -23.31
C GLY A 29 33.32 -16.65 -22.59
N ILE A 30 34.16 -15.72 -23.06
CA ILE A 30 34.27 -14.40 -22.41
C ILE A 30 33.05 -13.53 -22.77
N GLU A 31 32.59 -13.54 -24.03
CA GLU A 31 31.44 -12.74 -24.46
C GLU A 31 30.08 -13.31 -23.96
N ALA A 32 29.98 -14.64 -23.81
CA ALA A 32 28.80 -15.33 -23.27
C ALA A 32 28.68 -15.22 -21.74
N MET A 33 29.79 -15.17 -20.98
CA MET A 33 29.73 -14.96 -19.53
C MET A 33 29.42 -13.50 -19.14
N PHE A 34 29.81 -12.52 -19.97
CA PHE A 34 29.44 -11.12 -19.74
C PHE A 34 27.97 -10.82 -20.08
N THR A 35 27.35 -11.59 -20.99
CA THR A 35 25.92 -11.51 -21.29
C THR A 35 25.04 -12.34 -20.34
N ALA A 36 25.56 -13.41 -19.72
CA ALA A 36 24.81 -14.25 -18.78
C ALA A 36 24.82 -13.77 -17.30
N THR A 37 25.73 -12.87 -16.92
CA THR A 37 25.80 -12.30 -15.55
C THR A 37 25.22 -10.90 -15.42
N SER A 38 24.94 -10.22 -16.55
CA SER A 38 24.10 -9.03 -16.57
C SER A 38 22.67 -9.45 -16.88
N ASN A 39 21.99 -9.99 -15.88
CA ASN A 39 20.53 -10.10 -15.84
C ASN A 39 19.94 -8.66 -15.80
N LYS A 40 20.14 -7.87 -16.86
CA LYS A 40 19.39 -6.63 -17.10
C LYS A 40 17.98 -7.03 -17.48
N GLN A 41 17.23 -7.52 -16.49
CA GLN A 41 15.79 -7.50 -16.56
C GLN A 41 15.39 -6.03 -16.46
N ASN A 42 15.41 -5.35 -17.61
CA ASN A 42 14.90 -4.00 -17.75
C ASN A 42 13.39 -4.09 -18.00
N ALA A 43 12.64 -3.14 -17.48
CA ALA A 43 11.23 -2.95 -17.81
C ALA A 43 11.05 -1.98 -18.98
N ALA A 44 11.93 -0.99 -19.08
CA ALA A 44 12.00 -0.07 -20.22
C ALA A 44 13.38 0.61 -20.30
N GLU A 45 13.65 1.26 -21.43
CA GLU A 45 14.79 2.14 -21.67
C GLU A 45 14.27 3.48 -22.22
N VAL A 46 14.78 4.60 -21.68
CA VAL A 46 14.38 5.97 -22.05
C VAL A 46 15.63 6.76 -22.42
N ASN A 47 15.83 7.06 -23.71
CA ASN A 47 16.99 7.77 -24.25
C ASN A 47 18.35 7.16 -23.83
N GLY A 48 18.44 5.83 -23.76
CA GLY A 48 19.66 5.12 -23.34
C GLY A 48 19.80 4.92 -21.83
N GLU A 49 18.85 5.38 -21.02
CA GLU A 49 18.82 5.11 -19.59
C GLU A 49 17.77 4.06 -19.21
N ASP A 50 18.22 3.03 -18.51
CA ASP A 50 17.38 1.89 -18.11
C ASP A 50 16.40 2.24 -16.98
N ILE A 51 15.26 1.55 -16.99
CA ILE A 51 14.33 1.36 -15.87
C ILE A 51 14.34 -0.14 -15.57
N SER A 52 14.83 -0.52 -14.39
CA SER A 52 14.94 -1.93 -13.98
C SER A 52 13.59 -2.54 -13.58
N GLN A 53 13.49 -3.87 -13.63
CA GLN A 53 12.33 -4.58 -13.08
C GLN A 53 12.15 -4.33 -11.58
N ASN A 54 13.24 -4.11 -10.84
CA ASN A 54 13.17 -3.79 -9.40
C ASN A 54 12.50 -2.43 -9.16
N GLU A 55 12.86 -1.41 -9.94
CA GLU A 55 12.20 -0.09 -9.87
C GLU A 55 10.72 -0.20 -10.22
N LEU A 56 10.37 -0.99 -11.24
CA LEU A 56 8.97 -1.22 -11.61
C LEU A 56 8.20 -1.92 -10.49
N SER A 57 8.72 -3.00 -9.90
CA SER A 57 8.08 -3.71 -8.80
C SER A 57 7.88 -2.80 -7.58
N GLN A 58 8.89 -2.01 -7.22
CA GLN A 58 8.76 -1.03 -6.13
C GLN A 58 7.70 0.03 -6.43
N ALA A 59 7.62 0.52 -7.67
CA ALA A 59 6.61 1.48 -8.09
C ALA A 59 5.20 0.89 -8.06
N VAL A 60 5.03 -0.37 -8.47
CA VAL A 60 3.76 -1.11 -8.38
C VAL A 60 3.33 -1.26 -6.92
N ASP A 61 4.23 -1.67 -6.03
CA ASP A 61 3.93 -1.83 -4.61
C ASP A 61 3.53 -0.51 -3.95
N MET A 62 4.23 0.58 -4.28
CA MET A 62 3.87 1.93 -3.81
C MET A 62 2.49 2.35 -4.33
N GLN A 63 2.23 2.16 -5.62
CA GLN A 63 0.95 2.51 -6.23
C GLN A 63 -0.20 1.69 -5.65
N ARG A 64 0.01 0.38 -5.42
CA ARG A 64 -0.95 -0.51 -4.77
C ARG A 64 -1.30 -0.02 -3.38
N ARG A 65 -0.30 0.30 -2.54
CA ARG A 65 -0.52 0.83 -1.18
C ARG A 65 -1.30 2.15 -1.20
N GLN A 66 -0.94 3.07 -2.09
CA GLN A 66 -1.63 4.36 -2.21
C GLN A 66 -3.10 4.19 -2.61
N LEU A 67 -3.36 3.35 -3.62
CA LEU A 67 -4.71 3.10 -4.11
C LEU A 67 -5.55 2.36 -3.07
N ALA A 68 -4.96 1.38 -2.37
CA ALA A 68 -5.61 0.68 -1.28
C ALA A 68 -5.96 1.61 -0.11
N GLN A 69 -5.09 2.55 0.23
CA GLN A 69 -5.37 3.55 1.25
C GLN A 69 -6.49 4.51 0.84
N GLN A 70 -6.55 4.92 -0.44
CA GLN A 70 -7.63 5.77 -0.94
C GLN A 70 -8.97 5.04 -0.98
N LEU A 71 -8.98 3.80 -1.49
CA LEU A 71 -10.21 3.01 -1.61
C LEU A 71 -10.73 2.54 -0.26
N SER A 72 -9.86 2.18 0.68
CA SER A 72 -10.28 1.87 2.06
C SER A 72 -10.93 3.07 2.78
N GLN A 73 -10.55 4.32 2.44
CA GLN A 73 -11.23 5.51 2.96
C GLN A 73 -12.63 5.70 2.36
N GLN A 74 -12.86 5.30 1.11
CA GLN A 74 -14.15 5.47 0.43
C GLN A 74 -15.11 4.29 0.67
N LEU A 75 -14.59 3.07 0.67
CA LEU A 75 -15.35 1.81 0.72
C LEU A 75 -15.36 1.17 2.13
N GLY A 76 -14.56 1.69 3.07
CA GLY A 76 -14.48 1.16 4.43
C GLY A 76 -13.58 -0.07 4.57
N LYS A 77 -13.77 -0.83 5.66
CA LYS A 77 -12.93 -1.98 6.05
C LYS A 77 -13.05 -3.21 5.13
N ASP A 78 -13.99 -3.19 4.19
CA ASP A 78 -14.31 -4.31 3.31
C ASP A 78 -13.56 -4.29 1.96
N PHE A 79 -12.69 -3.30 1.74
CA PHE A 79 -11.87 -3.21 0.53
C PHE A 79 -10.69 -4.21 0.59
N ASP A 80 -10.63 -5.13 -0.37
CA ASP A 80 -9.50 -6.04 -0.57
C ASP A 80 -8.52 -5.48 -1.62
N PRO A 81 -7.27 -5.18 -1.24
CA PRO A 81 -6.23 -4.75 -2.17
C PRO A 81 -5.94 -5.74 -3.31
N ALA A 82 -6.27 -7.02 -3.16
CA ALA A 82 -6.09 -8.04 -4.20
C ALA A 82 -7.08 -7.90 -5.37
N MET A 83 -8.15 -7.11 -5.23
CA MET A 83 -9.06 -6.79 -6.34
C MET A 83 -8.46 -5.79 -7.35
N LEU A 84 -7.32 -5.20 -7.02
CA LEU A 84 -6.65 -4.28 -7.94
C LEU A 84 -6.02 -5.07 -9.09
N ASP A 85 -6.41 -4.72 -10.32
CA ASP A 85 -5.86 -5.32 -11.54
C ASP A 85 -4.34 -5.06 -11.62
N GLU A 86 -3.57 -6.14 -11.47
CA GLU A 86 -2.11 -6.10 -11.45
C GLU A 86 -1.51 -5.57 -12.75
N LYS A 87 -2.13 -5.88 -13.89
CA LYS A 87 -1.67 -5.41 -15.20
C LYS A 87 -1.85 -3.90 -15.31
N LEU A 88 -3.00 -3.38 -14.91
CA LEU A 88 -3.25 -1.93 -14.89
C LEU A 88 -2.32 -1.20 -13.94
N LEU A 89 -2.06 -1.76 -12.75
CA LEU A 89 -1.09 -1.21 -11.80
C LEU A 89 0.31 -1.14 -12.41
N ARG A 90 0.76 -2.22 -13.06
CA ARG A 90 2.07 -2.32 -13.70
C ARG A 90 2.22 -1.35 -14.88
N GLU A 91 1.21 -1.24 -15.74
CA GLU A 91 1.21 -0.30 -16.86
C GLU A 91 1.28 1.16 -16.38
N SER A 92 0.50 1.50 -15.36
CA SER A 92 0.50 2.83 -14.75
C SER A 92 1.82 3.15 -14.05
N ALA A 93 2.38 2.21 -13.29
CA ALA A 93 3.66 2.37 -12.60
C ALA A 93 4.82 2.56 -13.59
N LEU A 94 4.86 1.76 -14.66
CA LEU A 94 5.88 1.89 -15.71
C LEU A 94 5.76 3.25 -16.42
N LYS A 95 4.54 3.69 -16.74
CA LYS A 95 4.31 5.02 -17.30
C LYS A 95 4.81 6.12 -16.37
N GLY A 96 4.55 6.03 -15.07
CA GLY A 96 5.04 6.98 -14.07
C GLY A 96 6.57 7.04 -14.00
N LEU A 97 7.24 5.90 -14.10
CA LEU A 97 8.71 5.83 -14.13
C LEU A 97 9.30 6.45 -15.41
N ILE A 98 8.69 6.18 -16.56
CA ILE A 98 9.08 6.78 -17.85
C ILE A 98 8.91 8.31 -17.79
N ASP A 99 7.75 8.79 -17.34
CA ASP A 99 7.46 10.22 -17.17
C ASP A 99 8.50 10.90 -16.25
N ARG A 100 8.82 10.26 -15.12
CA ARG A 100 9.83 10.73 -14.18
C ARG A 100 11.20 10.84 -14.85
N LYS A 101 11.61 9.81 -15.58
CA LYS A 101 12.92 9.77 -16.28
C LYS A 101 13.02 10.89 -17.30
N LEU A 102 11.98 11.07 -18.12
CA LEU A 102 11.89 12.13 -19.12
C LEU A 102 11.99 13.51 -18.48
N LEU A 103 11.30 13.75 -17.37
CA LEU A 103 11.35 15.04 -16.66
C LEU A 103 12.74 15.33 -16.09
N LEU A 104 13.44 14.32 -15.57
CA LEU A 104 14.82 14.48 -15.08
C LEU A 104 15.81 14.78 -16.22
N GLN A 105 15.66 14.09 -17.36
CA GLN A 105 16.45 14.37 -18.56
C GLN A 105 16.17 15.78 -19.08
N GLY A 106 14.89 16.17 -19.18
CA GLY A 106 14.50 17.52 -19.57
C GLY A 106 15.03 18.60 -18.63
N ALA A 107 15.05 18.33 -17.32
CA ALA A 107 15.65 19.22 -16.32
C ALA A 107 17.17 19.38 -16.55
N ALA A 108 17.88 18.27 -16.78
CA ALA A 108 19.32 18.27 -17.03
C ALA A 108 19.70 18.98 -18.34
N ASP A 109 18.92 18.78 -19.40
CA ASP A 109 19.08 19.45 -20.69
C ASP A 109 18.89 20.96 -20.55
N ALA A 110 17.86 21.38 -19.81
CA ALA A 110 17.57 22.76 -19.49
C ALA A 110 18.49 23.36 -18.40
N LYS A 111 19.49 22.61 -17.93
CA LYS A 111 20.48 23.02 -16.92
C LYS A 111 19.87 23.43 -15.58
N PHE A 112 18.74 22.84 -15.22
CA PHE A 112 18.23 22.92 -13.86
C PHE A 112 19.12 22.12 -12.91
N SER A 113 19.29 22.65 -11.70
CA SER A 113 20.00 21.98 -10.61
C SER A 113 19.40 22.42 -9.29
N PHE A 114 19.37 21.51 -8.32
CA PHE A 114 18.98 21.80 -6.94
C PHE A 114 20.22 21.71 -6.06
N SER A 115 20.50 22.75 -5.26
CA SER A 115 21.74 22.79 -4.47
C SER A 115 21.66 21.88 -3.25
N ASP A 116 22.81 21.32 -2.86
CA ASP A 116 22.91 20.48 -1.66
C ASP A 116 22.45 21.22 -0.39
N ALA A 117 22.78 22.51 -0.28
CA ALA A 117 22.37 23.34 0.84
C ALA A 117 20.85 23.57 0.89
N ALA A 118 20.20 23.75 -0.27
CA ALA A 118 18.73 23.85 -0.33
C ALA A 118 18.08 22.52 0.05
N LEU A 119 18.70 21.39 -0.33
CA LEU A 119 18.23 20.06 0.02
C LEU A 119 18.35 19.80 1.53
N ASP A 120 19.46 20.21 2.14
CA ASP A 120 19.65 20.17 3.59
C ASP A 120 18.61 21.01 4.31
N GLN A 121 18.40 22.25 3.84
CA GLN A 121 17.40 23.13 4.41
C GLN A 121 15.99 22.53 4.31
N GLN A 122 15.65 21.91 3.18
CA GLN A 122 14.37 21.23 3.00
C GLN A 122 14.21 20.09 4.02
N LEU A 123 15.24 19.24 4.19
CA LEU A 123 15.24 18.16 5.18
C LEU A 123 15.03 18.67 6.61
N LEU A 124 15.69 19.78 6.97
CA LEU A 124 15.55 20.38 8.30
C LEU A 124 14.14 20.95 8.53
N GLN A 125 13.46 21.41 7.48
CA GLN A 125 12.13 22.00 7.54
C GLN A 125 10.98 20.99 7.45
N THR A 126 11.26 19.76 7.04
CA THR A 126 10.25 18.68 6.94
C THR A 126 9.69 18.30 8.32
N PRO A 127 8.40 18.54 8.61
CA PRO A 127 7.81 18.30 9.94
C PRO A 127 7.91 16.85 10.41
N GLU A 128 7.86 15.88 9.49
CA GLU A 128 7.94 14.45 9.77
C GLU A 128 9.28 14.04 10.40
N PHE A 129 10.33 14.84 10.17
CA PHE A 129 11.68 14.64 10.68
C PHE A 129 11.97 15.47 11.94
N GLN A 130 10.98 16.18 12.47
CA GLN A 130 11.12 17.03 13.64
C GLN A 130 10.55 16.38 14.91
N VAL A 131 11.16 16.69 16.04
CA VAL A 131 10.65 16.46 17.40
C VAL A 131 10.61 17.82 18.08
N ASP A 132 9.44 18.22 18.60
CA ASP A 132 9.20 19.55 19.18
C ASP A 132 9.58 20.71 18.24
N GLY A 133 9.33 20.54 16.94
CA GLY A 133 9.63 21.55 15.91
C GLY A 133 11.12 21.70 15.55
N LYS A 134 11.99 20.79 16.01
CA LYS A 134 13.42 20.76 15.68
C LYS A 134 13.78 19.45 15.02
N PHE A 135 14.64 19.51 14.00
CA PHE A 135 15.12 18.30 13.30
C PHE A 135 15.75 17.30 14.28
N SER A 136 15.38 16.03 14.16
CA SER A 136 15.93 14.92 14.92
C SER A 136 16.49 13.86 13.98
N ALA A 137 17.79 13.58 14.09
CA ALA A 137 18.46 12.56 13.27
C ALA A 137 17.89 11.16 13.51
N ASP A 138 17.55 10.83 14.76
CA ASP A 138 16.94 9.54 15.11
C ASP A 138 15.55 9.40 14.49
N ARG A 139 14.76 10.48 14.51
CA ARG A 139 13.44 10.51 13.87
C ARG A 139 13.56 10.36 12.36
N PHE A 140 14.46 11.11 11.73
CA PHE A 140 14.75 11.00 10.30
C PHE A 140 15.11 9.56 9.91
N ASP A 141 16.05 8.94 10.64
CA ASP A 141 16.47 7.57 10.35
C ASP A 141 15.35 6.54 10.56
N GLN A 142 14.52 6.70 11.61
CA GLN A 142 13.36 5.84 11.81
C GLN A 142 12.39 5.92 10.63
N VAL A 143 12.06 7.13 10.17
CA VAL A 143 11.10 7.33 9.08
C VAL A 143 11.63 6.75 7.77
N ILE A 144 12.87 7.06 7.37
CA ILE A 144 13.39 6.57 6.09
C ILE A 144 13.63 5.05 6.10
N ARG A 145 13.95 4.45 7.26
CA ARG A 145 14.06 2.99 7.40
C ARG A 145 12.70 2.31 7.25
N GLN A 146 11.63 2.90 7.79
CA GLN A 146 10.27 2.41 7.58
C GLN A 146 9.87 2.45 6.10
N LEU A 147 10.39 3.43 5.35
CA LEU A 147 10.19 3.55 3.90
C LEU A 147 11.17 2.70 3.07
N GLY A 148 12.10 1.96 3.71
CA GLY A 148 13.05 1.09 3.03
C GLY A 148 14.24 1.80 2.37
N TYR A 149 14.52 3.06 2.71
CA TYR A 149 15.63 3.84 2.15
C TYR A 149 16.84 3.93 3.09
N SER A 150 18.04 3.91 2.51
CA SER A 150 19.23 4.46 3.16
C SER A 150 19.25 5.99 3.09
N ARG A 151 20.05 6.66 3.94
CA ARG A 151 20.19 8.13 3.93
C ARG A 151 20.58 8.66 2.55
N LEU A 152 21.54 8.00 1.87
CA LEU A 152 22.01 8.43 0.56
C LEU A 152 20.94 8.27 -0.51
N GLN A 153 20.26 7.11 -0.54
CA GLN A 153 19.17 6.86 -1.49
C GLN A 153 18.02 7.84 -1.28
N PHE A 154 17.64 8.09 -0.02
CA PHE A 154 16.59 9.05 0.30
C PHE A 154 16.96 10.46 -0.16
N ARG A 155 18.20 10.89 0.11
CA ARG A 155 18.70 12.21 -0.33
C ARG A 155 18.70 12.34 -1.86
N GLN A 156 19.15 11.30 -2.59
CA GLN A 156 19.12 11.30 -4.05
C GLN A 156 17.69 11.36 -4.60
N MET A 157 16.80 10.55 -4.05
CA MET A 157 15.38 10.55 -4.42
C MET A 157 14.74 11.92 -4.14
N LEU A 158 14.97 12.51 -2.97
CA LEU A 158 14.47 13.84 -2.63
C LEU A 158 15.04 14.92 -3.55
N GLY A 159 16.34 14.87 -3.88
CA GLY A 159 16.96 15.80 -4.81
C GLY A 159 16.32 15.75 -6.20
N GLN A 160 16.03 14.56 -6.71
CA GLN A 160 15.30 14.36 -7.96
C GLN A 160 13.87 14.93 -7.89
N GLU A 161 13.14 14.70 -6.78
CA GLU A 161 11.81 15.25 -6.58
C GLU A 161 11.81 16.79 -6.55
N MET A 162 12.77 17.38 -5.84
CA MET A 162 12.92 18.84 -5.79
C MET A 162 13.22 19.41 -7.17
N LEU A 163 14.06 18.73 -7.96
CA LEU A 163 14.38 19.13 -9.33
C LEU A 163 13.15 19.07 -10.24
N ILE A 164 12.39 17.96 -10.21
CA ILE A 164 11.15 17.82 -10.98
C ILE A 164 10.12 18.88 -10.54
N GLY A 165 10.00 19.10 -9.23
CA GLY A 165 9.14 20.12 -8.65
C GLY A 165 9.52 21.53 -9.10
N GLN A 166 10.81 21.83 -9.17
CA GLN A 166 11.33 23.12 -9.66
C GLN A 166 11.02 23.33 -11.14
N VAL A 167 11.18 22.30 -11.99
CA VAL A 167 10.79 22.39 -13.41
C VAL A 167 9.28 22.61 -13.54
N ARG A 168 8.47 21.86 -12.80
CA ARG A 168 7.02 22.03 -12.77
C ARG A 168 6.62 23.44 -12.35
N ALA A 169 7.19 23.94 -11.26
CA ALA A 169 6.92 25.29 -10.75
C ALA A 169 7.39 26.37 -11.72
N GLY A 170 8.54 26.19 -12.39
CA GLY A 170 9.05 27.12 -13.38
C GLY A 170 8.16 27.20 -14.62
N VAL A 171 7.77 26.05 -15.18
CA VAL A 171 6.88 26.01 -16.35
C VAL A 171 5.49 26.51 -15.96
N ALA A 172 4.86 25.94 -14.95
CA ALA A 172 3.50 26.31 -14.56
C ALA A 172 3.40 27.75 -14.03
N GLY A 173 4.45 28.25 -13.37
CA GLY A 173 4.52 29.61 -12.87
C GLY A 173 4.79 30.67 -13.95
N SER A 174 5.22 30.25 -15.14
CA SER A 174 5.40 31.15 -16.30
C SER A 174 4.09 31.44 -17.04
N ALA A 175 3.04 30.66 -16.77
CA ALA A 175 1.74 30.87 -17.35
C ALA A 175 1.14 32.21 -16.89
N PHE A 176 0.58 32.94 -17.86
CA PHE A 176 -0.09 34.20 -17.62
C PHE A 176 -1.46 34.18 -18.27
N VAL A 177 -2.37 34.99 -17.72
CA VAL A 177 -3.67 35.23 -18.31
C VAL A 177 -3.92 36.73 -18.42
N THR A 178 -4.55 37.11 -19.51
CA THR A 178 -4.89 38.50 -19.80
C THR A 178 -6.10 38.96 -18.98
N ASP A 179 -6.22 40.26 -18.78
CA ASP A 179 -7.41 40.85 -18.14
C ASP A 179 -8.69 40.51 -18.90
N ALA A 180 -8.63 40.44 -20.23
CA ALA A 180 -9.74 40.04 -21.06
C ALA A 180 -10.21 38.59 -20.77
N GLN A 181 -9.29 37.66 -20.54
CA GLN A 181 -9.62 36.27 -20.14
C GLN A 181 -10.24 36.23 -18.74
N VAL A 182 -9.69 36.99 -17.79
CA VAL A 182 -10.23 37.09 -16.42
C VAL A 182 -11.65 37.66 -16.44
N GLU A 183 -11.89 38.73 -17.20
CA GLU A 183 -13.21 39.34 -17.34
C GLU A 183 -14.18 38.44 -18.11
N ALA A 184 -13.72 37.71 -19.14
CA ALA A 184 -14.54 36.72 -19.83
C ALA A 184 -14.97 35.58 -18.89
N PHE A 185 -14.05 35.05 -18.09
CA PHE A 185 -14.34 34.02 -17.11
C PHE A 185 -15.33 34.52 -16.04
N ALA A 186 -15.07 35.69 -15.45
CA ALA A 186 -15.97 36.29 -14.47
C ALA A 186 -17.39 36.50 -15.01
N ARG A 187 -17.51 36.97 -16.27
CA ARG A 187 -18.81 37.12 -16.94
C ARG A 187 -19.57 35.80 -17.11
N LEU A 188 -18.87 34.68 -17.28
CA LEU A 188 -19.47 33.35 -17.46
C LEU A 188 -19.80 32.66 -16.13
N GLU A 189 -18.94 32.84 -15.13
CA GLU A 189 -19.06 32.25 -13.80
C GLU A 189 -20.20 32.94 -13.03
N LYS A 190 -20.19 34.27 -12.97
CA LYS A 190 -21.20 35.07 -12.26
C LYS A 190 -22.51 35.25 -13.05
N GLN A 191 -22.61 34.68 -14.25
CA GLN A 191 -23.82 34.74 -15.06
C GLN A 191 -24.99 34.13 -14.29
N THR A 192 -26.13 34.81 -14.28
CA THR A 192 -27.36 34.28 -13.72
C THR A 192 -28.43 34.10 -14.79
N ARG A 193 -29.42 33.26 -14.51
CA ARG A 193 -30.49 32.90 -15.43
C ARG A 193 -31.84 33.20 -14.80
N ASP A 194 -32.70 33.88 -15.54
CA ASP A 194 -34.12 33.97 -15.18
C ASP A 194 -34.85 32.85 -15.89
N PHE A 195 -35.50 31.99 -15.14
CA PHE A 195 -36.14 30.82 -15.71
C PHE A 195 -37.44 30.48 -15.02
N ALA A 196 -38.23 29.67 -15.71
CA ALA A 196 -39.41 29.06 -15.15
C ALA A 196 -39.35 27.56 -15.42
N SER A 197 -39.76 26.75 -14.45
CA SER A 197 -39.95 25.32 -14.66
C SER A 197 -41.39 24.90 -14.44
N LEU A 198 -41.80 23.88 -15.18
CA LEU A 198 -43.08 23.22 -15.03
C LEU A 198 -42.84 21.72 -14.98
N THR A 199 -43.26 21.09 -13.90
CA THR A 199 -43.10 19.65 -13.69
C THR A 199 -44.43 18.94 -13.92
N LEU A 200 -44.41 17.97 -14.83
CA LEU A 200 -45.48 17.01 -15.04
C LEU A 200 -45.10 15.71 -14.31
N PRO A 201 -45.75 15.39 -13.17
CA PRO A 201 -45.41 14.21 -12.40
C PRO A 201 -45.72 12.93 -13.16
N ALA A 202 -44.88 11.91 -12.98
CA ALA A 202 -45.20 10.55 -13.37
C ALA A 202 -46.27 9.98 -12.41
N ASP A 203 -47.55 10.19 -12.75
CA ASP A 203 -48.67 9.73 -11.94
C ASP A 203 -48.87 8.22 -12.07
N THR A 204 -48.31 7.49 -11.12
CA THR A 204 -48.44 6.03 -11.01
C THR A 204 -49.86 5.58 -10.66
N SER A 205 -50.69 6.43 -10.06
CA SER A 205 -52.06 6.07 -9.66
C SER A 205 -53.03 5.99 -10.83
N ALA A 206 -52.72 6.70 -11.92
CA ALA A 206 -53.51 6.70 -13.15
C ALA A 206 -53.17 5.53 -14.09
N VAL A 207 -52.07 4.81 -13.83
CA VAL A 207 -51.60 3.71 -14.67
C VAL A 207 -52.17 2.38 -14.18
N LYS A 208 -52.75 1.62 -15.11
CA LYS A 208 -53.13 0.23 -14.88
C LYS A 208 -52.25 -0.66 -15.75
N VAL A 209 -51.54 -1.58 -15.10
CA VAL A 209 -50.77 -2.63 -15.78
C VAL A 209 -51.54 -3.93 -15.65
N THR A 210 -51.78 -4.57 -16.78
CA THR A 210 -52.49 -5.85 -16.92
C THR A 210 -51.57 -7.04 -16.64
N ASP A 211 -52.16 -8.20 -16.36
CA ASP A 211 -51.38 -9.43 -16.15
C ASP A 211 -50.70 -9.88 -17.45
N ASP A 212 -51.33 -9.63 -18.60
CA ASP A 212 -50.75 -9.91 -19.92
C ASP A 212 -49.47 -9.11 -20.16
N GLU A 213 -49.43 -7.83 -19.76
CA GLU A 213 -48.21 -7.00 -19.84
C GLU A 213 -47.11 -7.50 -18.88
N VAL A 214 -47.48 -7.96 -17.69
CA VAL A 214 -46.53 -8.55 -16.74
C VAL A 214 -45.94 -9.86 -17.29
N ASN A 215 -46.77 -10.70 -17.89
CA ASN A 215 -46.35 -11.96 -18.54
C ASN A 215 -45.42 -11.67 -19.72
N ALA A 216 -45.81 -10.76 -20.61
CA ALA A 216 -45.00 -10.36 -21.75
C ALA A 216 -43.64 -9.82 -21.32
N HIS A 217 -43.60 -8.95 -20.30
CA HIS A 217 -42.35 -8.42 -19.77
C HIS A 217 -41.46 -9.52 -19.16
N TYR A 218 -42.06 -10.44 -18.39
CA TYR A 218 -41.35 -11.59 -17.81
C TYR A 218 -40.74 -12.51 -18.89
N ASP A 219 -41.47 -12.78 -19.96
CA ASP A 219 -41.02 -13.63 -21.06
C ASP A 219 -39.92 -12.94 -21.91
N GLU A 220 -40.09 -11.65 -22.23
CA GLU A 220 -39.14 -10.86 -23.02
C GLU A 220 -37.82 -10.59 -22.28
N HIS A 221 -37.89 -10.48 -20.95
CA HIS A 221 -36.73 -10.16 -20.08
C HIS A 221 -36.35 -11.34 -19.18
N ALA A 222 -36.58 -12.58 -19.62
CA ALA A 222 -36.35 -13.79 -18.83
C ALA A 222 -34.96 -13.85 -18.15
N LYS A 223 -33.92 -13.30 -18.80
CA LYS A 223 -32.55 -13.25 -18.26
C LYS A 223 -32.39 -12.36 -17.02
N GLU A 224 -33.27 -11.37 -16.83
CA GLU A 224 -33.25 -10.47 -15.68
C GLU A 224 -33.91 -11.10 -14.44
N PHE A 225 -34.73 -12.13 -14.65
CA PHE A 225 -35.45 -12.84 -13.59
C PHE A 225 -34.83 -14.22 -13.33
N MET A 226 -33.52 -14.29 -13.26
CA MET A 226 -32.79 -15.52 -12.93
C MET A 226 -32.40 -15.53 -11.46
N SER A 227 -32.44 -16.70 -10.83
CA SER A 227 -31.82 -16.91 -9.53
C SER A 227 -30.32 -16.63 -9.64
N PRO A 228 -29.66 -16.13 -8.58
CA PRO A 228 -28.21 -16.03 -8.57
C PRO A 228 -27.60 -17.44 -8.69
N GLU A 229 -26.40 -17.50 -9.24
CA GLU A 229 -25.56 -18.70 -9.19
C GLU A 229 -25.19 -19.00 -7.72
N GLN A 230 -25.42 -20.23 -7.28
CA GLN A 230 -25.11 -20.66 -5.92
C GLN A 230 -24.34 -21.99 -5.91
N VAL A 231 -23.64 -22.26 -4.81
CA VAL A 231 -22.92 -23.51 -4.61
C VAL A 231 -23.20 -24.07 -3.21
N VAL A 232 -23.23 -25.40 -3.12
CA VAL A 232 -23.22 -26.15 -1.86
C VAL A 232 -21.87 -26.84 -1.76
N LEU A 233 -21.19 -26.67 -0.63
CA LEU A 233 -19.87 -27.26 -0.40
C LEU A 233 -19.96 -28.39 0.62
N ASP A 234 -19.18 -29.44 0.39
CA ASP A 234 -18.69 -30.31 1.45
C ASP A 234 -17.34 -29.78 1.93
N TYR A 235 -17.08 -29.83 3.25
CA TYR A 235 -15.84 -29.32 3.82
C TYR A 235 -15.35 -30.12 5.03
N ILE A 236 -14.04 -30.09 5.25
CA ILE A 236 -13.37 -30.57 6.46
C ILE A 236 -12.77 -29.37 7.18
N GLU A 237 -12.91 -29.33 8.50
CA GLU A 237 -12.33 -28.28 9.36
C GLU A 237 -11.31 -28.91 10.31
N LEU A 238 -10.09 -28.35 10.31
CA LEU A 238 -8.98 -28.74 11.16
C LEU A 238 -8.67 -27.60 12.14
N LYS A 239 -8.86 -27.86 13.43
CA LYS A 239 -8.57 -26.88 14.50
C LYS A 239 -7.32 -27.25 15.27
N LYS A 240 -6.44 -26.28 15.45
CA LYS A 240 -5.21 -26.39 16.25
C LYS A 240 -5.51 -26.80 17.70
N SER A 241 -6.59 -26.29 18.28
CA SER A 241 -7.03 -26.65 19.63
C SER A 241 -7.35 -28.15 19.81
N SER A 242 -7.70 -28.87 18.75
CA SER A 242 -7.97 -30.31 18.80
C SER A 242 -6.74 -31.18 19.09
N PHE A 243 -5.54 -30.59 18.99
CA PHE A 243 -4.27 -31.26 19.26
C PHE A 243 -3.74 -31.02 20.67
N PHE A 244 -4.29 -30.05 21.42
CA PHE A 244 -3.77 -29.66 22.72
C PHE A 244 -3.75 -30.85 23.69
N ASP A 245 -4.80 -31.65 23.75
CA ASP A 245 -4.84 -32.82 24.64
C ASP A 245 -4.14 -34.06 24.09
N LYS A 246 -3.69 -34.01 22.82
CA LYS A 246 -3.02 -35.13 22.13
C LYS A 246 -1.49 -35.06 22.24
N VAL A 247 -0.93 -33.89 22.53
CA VAL A 247 0.51 -33.73 22.70
C VAL A 247 0.94 -33.88 24.16
N GLN A 248 2.08 -34.53 24.39
CA GLN A 248 2.66 -34.72 25.72
C GLN A 248 4.07 -34.14 25.75
N VAL A 249 4.35 -33.34 26.76
CA VAL A 249 5.70 -32.80 27.00
C VAL A 249 6.44 -33.78 27.90
N LYS A 250 7.62 -34.25 27.48
CA LYS A 250 8.45 -35.13 28.29
C LYS A 250 9.20 -34.32 29.34
N ASP A 251 9.44 -34.90 30.52
CA ASP A 251 10.22 -34.23 31.58
C ASP A 251 11.66 -33.91 31.12
N GLU A 252 12.23 -34.71 30.20
CA GLU A 252 13.54 -34.46 29.59
C GLU A 252 13.56 -33.14 28.79
N ASP A 253 12.52 -32.89 27.99
CA ASP A 253 12.39 -31.67 27.18
C ASP A 253 12.20 -30.44 28.09
N LEU A 254 11.48 -30.59 29.20
CA LEU A 254 11.32 -29.53 30.22
C LEU A 254 12.64 -29.18 30.89
N GLN A 255 13.46 -30.18 31.22
CA GLN A 255 14.79 -29.96 31.80
C GLN A 255 15.71 -29.26 30.81
N ALA A 256 15.70 -29.67 29.54
CA ALA A 256 16.48 -29.04 28.49
C ALA A 256 16.04 -27.57 28.25
N ALA A 257 14.74 -27.31 28.19
CA ALA A 257 14.20 -25.95 28.04
C ALA A 257 14.54 -25.06 29.25
N TYR A 258 14.50 -25.60 30.47
CA TYR A 258 14.93 -24.91 31.67
C TYR A 258 16.42 -24.55 31.63
N GLN A 259 17.29 -25.50 31.26
CA GLN A 259 18.72 -25.26 31.12
C GLN A 259 19.01 -24.17 30.09
N LYS A 260 18.29 -24.15 28.98
CA LYS A 260 18.39 -23.10 27.96
C LYS A 260 17.93 -21.74 28.48
N GLU A 261 16.83 -21.68 29.21
CA GLU A 261 16.30 -20.43 29.79
C GLU A 261 17.29 -19.82 30.79
N ILE A 262 17.89 -20.64 31.67
CA ILE A 262 18.88 -20.14 32.64
C ILE A 262 20.25 -19.86 32.03
N ALA A 263 20.63 -20.54 30.94
CA ALA A 263 21.86 -20.25 30.21
C ALA A 263 21.83 -18.86 29.56
N ASN A 264 20.64 -18.35 29.25
CA ASN A 264 20.43 -16.99 28.76
C ASN A 264 20.48 -15.92 29.88
N LEU A 265 20.53 -16.32 31.16
CA LEU A 265 20.68 -15.42 32.30
C LEU A 265 22.19 -15.23 32.61
N SER A 266 22.83 -14.25 31.98
CA SER A 266 24.25 -13.96 32.21
C SER A 266 24.47 -12.91 33.30
N GLU A 267 25.49 -13.12 34.15
CA GLU A 267 26.01 -12.13 35.11
C GLU A 267 26.48 -10.85 34.40
N GLN A 268 26.03 -9.68 34.87
CA GLN A 268 26.51 -8.39 34.41
C GLN A 268 27.49 -7.78 35.43
N ARG A 269 28.59 -7.20 34.95
CA ARG A 269 29.58 -6.49 35.78
C ARG A 269 29.61 -5.02 35.43
N ARG A 270 29.63 -4.16 36.47
CA ARG A 270 29.85 -2.72 36.32
C ARG A 270 31.33 -2.41 36.42
N ALA A 271 31.93 -2.00 35.32
CA ALA A 271 33.35 -1.68 35.24
C ALA A 271 33.58 -0.16 35.27
N ALA A 272 34.71 0.25 35.82
CA ALA A 272 35.30 1.56 35.53
C ALA A 272 36.74 1.39 35.04
N HIS A 273 37.23 2.30 34.18
CA HIS A 273 38.60 2.23 33.70
C HIS A 273 39.31 3.58 33.54
N ILE A 274 40.63 3.51 33.51
CA ILE A 274 41.52 4.59 33.08
C ILE A 274 42.28 4.09 31.87
N LEU A 275 42.06 4.72 30.71
CA LEU A 275 42.73 4.40 29.46
C LEU A 275 43.88 5.38 29.19
N ILE A 276 45.04 4.86 28.83
CA ILE A 276 46.16 5.62 28.29
C ILE A 276 46.46 5.06 26.90
N GLU A 277 46.17 5.84 25.86
CA GLU A 277 46.39 5.43 24.48
C GLU A 277 47.89 5.40 24.15
N VAL A 278 48.29 4.45 23.32
CA VAL A 278 49.63 4.40 22.74
C VAL A 278 49.60 5.11 21.40
N ASN A 279 50.48 6.08 21.19
CA ASN A 279 50.57 6.87 19.96
C ASN A 279 52.01 7.32 19.68
N ASP A 280 52.23 8.08 18.61
CA ASP A 280 53.56 8.56 18.19
C ASP A 280 54.32 9.37 19.26
N LYS A 281 53.61 9.85 20.30
CA LYS A 281 54.17 10.65 21.40
C LYS A 281 54.31 9.87 22.71
N LEU A 282 53.65 8.73 22.83
CA LEU A 282 53.63 7.91 24.05
C LEU A 282 53.70 6.44 23.66
N ASN A 283 54.88 5.83 23.85
CA ASN A 283 55.08 4.43 23.53
C ASN A 283 54.49 3.51 24.63
N ASP A 284 54.44 2.21 24.34
CA ASP A 284 53.88 1.19 25.25
C ASP A 284 54.49 1.22 26.67
N GLU A 285 55.81 1.37 26.77
CA GLU A 285 56.52 1.41 28.07
C GLU A 285 56.13 2.66 28.87
N GLN A 286 56.00 3.81 28.20
CA GLN A 286 55.60 5.07 28.82
C GLN A 286 54.12 5.08 29.23
N ALA A 287 53.25 4.50 28.42
CA ALA A 287 51.83 4.36 28.74
C ALA A 287 51.63 3.45 29.96
N LYS A 288 52.33 2.33 30.02
CA LYS A 288 52.33 1.43 31.18
C LYS A 288 52.88 2.11 32.43
N ALA A 289 54.03 2.81 32.33
CA ALA A 289 54.63 3.53 33.46
C ALA A 289 53.69 4.59 34.05
N LYS A 290 52.91 5.28 33.22
CA LYS A 290 51.87 6.23 33.69
C LYS A 290 50.77 5.53 34.49
N LEU A 291 50.31 4.36 34.05
CA LEU A 291 49.34 3.60 34.84
C LEU A 291 49.93 3.05 36.14
N GLU A 292 51.20 2.66 36.15
CA GLU A 292 51.92 2.26 37.38
C GLU A 292 52.05 3.43 38.38
N GLU A 293 52.25 4.66 37.90
CA GLU A 293 52.21 5.86 38.73
C GLU A 293 50.80 6.11 39.32
N ILE A 294 49.77 5.98 38.48
CA ILE A 294 48.37 6.10 38.92
C ILE A 294 48.02 5.02 39.95
N GLN A 295 48.52 3.79 39.80
CA GLN A 295 48.37 2.73 40.81
C GLN A 295 49.04 3.09 42.14
N GLN A 296 50.22 3.73 42.13
CA GLN A 296 50.86 4.20 43.36
C GLN A 296 50.05 5.29 44.06
N ARG A 297 49.38 6.17 43.30
CA ARG A 297 48.47 7.20 43.82
C ARG A 297 47.20 6.59 44.41
N LEU A 298 46.62 5.60 43.73
CA LEU A 298 45.51 4.81 44.26
C LEU A 298 45.90 4.09 45.57
N ALA A 299 47.11 3.52 45.64
CA ALA A 299 47.61 2.88 46.86
C ALA A 299 47.82 3.87 48.04
N LYS A 300 47.98 5.17 47.75
CA LYS A 300 48.04 6.24 48.75
C LYS A 300 46.66 6.76 49.16
N GLY A 301 45.57 6.19 48.63
CA GLY A 301 44.20 6.50 49.00
C GLY A 301 43.51 7.55 48.13
N GLU A 302 44.08 7.93 46.98
CA GLU A 302 43.39 8.80 46.02
C GLU A 302 42.19 8.10 45.36
N ASP A 303 41.17 8.86 45.01
CA ASP A 303 39.94 8.32 44.42
C ASP A 303 40.11 7.95 42.94
N PHE A 304 39.62 6.77 42.57
CA PHE A 304 39.74 6.25 41.20
C PHE A 304 38.97 7.11 40.19
N ALA A 305 37.79 7.60 40.54
CA ALA A 305 36.99 8.42 39.64
C ALA A 305 37.63 9.81 39.43
N ALA A 306 38.29 10.36 40.45
CA ALA A 306 39.09 11.58 40.31
C ALA A 306 40.28 11.37 39.35
N LEU A 307 41.05 10.31 39.53
CA LEU A 307 42.19 9.97 38.65
C LEU A 307 41.74 9.63 37.24
N ALA A 308 40.58 8.99 37.07
CA ALA A 308 40.00 8.75 35.74
C ALA A 308 39.61 10.04 35.02
N LYS A 309 39.06 11.04 35.73
CA LYS A 309 38.77 12.36 35.14
C LYS A 309 40.04 13.12 34.75
N GLU A 310 41.10 12.96 35.53
CA GLU A 310 42.35 13.69 35.34
C GLU A 310 43.25 13.06 34.26
N TYR A 311 43.30 11.73 34.18
CA TYR A 311 44.28 11.00 33.38
C TYR A 311 43.71 10.12 32.26
N SER A 312 42.43 9.71 32.33
CA SER A 312 41.88 8.80 31.32
C SER A 312 41.68 9.53 29.99
N GLN A 313 42.13 8.90 28.92
CA GLN A 313 42.00 9.39 27.55
C GLN A 313 40.75 8.84 26.85
N ASP A 314 39.94 8.03 27.53
CA ASP A 314 38.64 7.58 27.00
C ASP A 314 37.62 8.74 27.01
N PRO A 315 37.18 9.25 25.85
CA PRO A 315 36.23 10.36 25.77
C PRO A 315 34.82 9.98 26.28
N GLY A 316 34.47 8.68 26.30
CA GLY A 316 33.14 8.21 26.68
C GLY A 316 32.90 8.13 28.19
N SER A 317 33.94 7.83 28.97
CA SER A 317 33.82 7.56 30.41
C SER A 317 34.68 8.44 31.32
N SER A 318 35.74 9.09 30.83
CA SER A 318 36.65 9.93 31.63
C SER A 318 35.90 10.95 32.50
N ASN A 319 35.01 11.74 31.90
CA ASN A 319 34.18 12.75 32.60
C ASN A 319 33.22 12.15 33.65
N LYS A 320 32.92 10.85 33.58
CA LYS A 320 32.10 10.09 34.53
C LYS A 320 32.93 9.28 35.52
N GLY A 321 34.23 9.59 35.65
CA GLY A 321 35.13 8.87 36.55
C GLY A 321 35.49 7.46 36.06
N GLY A 322 35.48 7.26 34.74
CA GLY A 322 35.83 6.01 34.10
C GLY A 322 34.72 4.96 34.06
N ASP A 323 33.53 5.23 34.59
CA ASP A 323 32.43 4.27 34.69
C ASP A 323 31.81 3.93 33.32
N LEU A 324 31.79 2.63 33.00
CA LEU A 324 31.29 2.05 31.75
C LEU A 324 29.87 1.49 31.89
N GLY A 325 29.30 1.48 33.09
CA GLY A 325 27.99 0.86 33.36
C GLY A 325 28.06 -0.67 33.43
N TYR A 326 26.88 -1.30 33.55
CA TYR A 326 26.76 -2.77 33.58
C TYR A 326 26.82 -3.35 32.18
N ALA A 327 27.69 -4.34 31.99
CA ALA A 327 27.79 -5.09 30.76
C ALA A 327 27.90 -6.60 31.04
N GLY A 328 27.35 -7.41 30.14
CA GLY A 328 27.52 -8.86 30.15
C GLY A 328 28.79 -9.29 29.41
N LYS A 329 29.07 -10.59 29.39
CA LYS A 329 30.18 -11.17 28.62
C LYS A 329 30.04 -10.87 27.11
N GLY A 330 31.16 -10.65 26.43
CA GLY A 330 31.25 -10.38 25.00
C GLY A 330 31.08 -8.92 24.61
N VAL A 331 30.97 -8.00 25.58
CA VAL A 331 30.86 -6.55 25.33
C VAL A 331 32.23 -5.86 25.28
N TYR A 332 33.21 -6.36 26.04
CA TYR A 332 34.55 -5.77 26.12
C TYR A 332 35.59 -6.55 25.30
N ASP A 333 36.73 -5.92 25.06
CA ASP A 333 37.91 -6.59 24.50
C ASP A 333 38.30 -7.82 25.34
N PRO A 334 38.72 -8.95 24.74
CA PRO A 334 39.01 -10.19 25.47
C PRO A 334 39.98 -10.02 26.66
N ALA A 335 41.04 -9.23 26.51
CA ALA A 335 42.02 -9.01 27.57
C ALA A 335 41.44 -8.13 28.70
N PHE A 336 40.63 -7.14 28.36
CA PHE A 336 39.90 -6.32 29.32
C PHE A 336 38.89 -7.15 30.11
N GLU A 337 38.12 -7.97 29.41
CA GLU A 337 37.10 -8.83 30.00
C GLU A 337 37.73 -9.86 30.95
N GLU A 338 38.78 -10.55 30.53
CA GLU A 338 39.50 -11.53 31.39
C GLU A 338 39.97 -10.89 32.70
N ALA A 339 40.56 -9.69 32.61
CA ALA A 339 41.01 -8.95 33.78
C ALA A 339 39.82 -8.50 34.66
N LEU A 340 38.74 -7.97 34.08
CA LEU A 340 37.54 -7.57 34.81
C LEU A 340 36.89 -8.77 35.54
N TYR A 341 36.88 -9.94 34.92
CA TYR A 341 36.30 -11.15 35.50
C TYR A 341 37.14 -11.73 36.65
N ALA A 342 38.44 -11.45 36.68
CA ALA A 342 39.35 -11.84 37.76
C ALA A 342 39.31 -10.91 38.99
N LEU A 343 38.68 -9.74 38.90
CA LEU A 343 38.59 -8.77 39.99
C LEU A 343 37.49 -9.11 40.99
N ASN A 344 37.75 -8.84 42.26
CA ASN A 344 36.73 -8.71 43.30
C ASN A 344 36.12 -7.32 43.30
N LYS A 345 34.94 -7.16 43.92
CA LYS A 345 34.28 -5.86 44.03
C LYS A 345 35.22 -4.83 44.68
N ASP A 346 35.25 -3.64 44.11
CA ASP A 346 36.11 -2.49 44.45
C ASP A 346 37.61 -2.69 44.21
N GLN A 347 38.02 -3.84 43.67
CA GLN A 347 39.40 -4.12 43.32
C GLN A 347 39.78 -3.45 41.99
N VAL A 348 41.04 -3.04 41.90
CA VAL A 348 41.68 -2.51 40.68
C VAL A 348 42.67 -3.54 40.15
N SER A 349 42.70 -3.70 38.82
CA SER A 349 43.60 -4.61 38.10
C SER A 349 45.05 -4.10 38.03
N GLN A 350 45.94 -4.97 37.55
CA GLN A 350 47.22 -4.54 37.00
C GLN A 350 47.00 -3.83 35.65
N PRO A 351 47.96 -3.04 35.14
CA PRO A 351 47.84 -2.48 33.80
C PRO A 351 47.59 -3.60 32.78
N VAL A 352 46.53 -3.46 31.99
CA VAL A 352 46.10 -4.43 30.96
C VAL A 352 46.28 -3.81 29.59
N ARG A 353 46.93 -4.52 28.67
CA ARG A 353 47.08 -4.09 27.28
C ARG A 353 45.92 -4.64 26.44
N THR A 354 45.21 -3.76 25.75
CA THR A 354 44.19 -4.08 24.73
C THR A 354 44.56 -3.37 23.42
N ASP A 355 43.82 -3.55 22.33
CA ASP A 355 44.07 -2.83 21.08
C ASP A 355 43.95 -1.29 21.20
N PHE A 356 43.23 -0.78 22.20
CA PHE A 356 43.00 0.66 22.41
C PHE A 356 44.07 1.34 23.27
N GLY A 357 45.01 0.57 23.84
CA GLY A 357 46.08 1.09 24.68
C GLY A 357 46.19 0.33 25.99
N TRP A 358 46.66 1.01 27.03
CA TRP A 358 46.79 0.44 28.37
C TRP A 358 45.63 0.88 29.26
N HIS A 359 45.07 -0.08 29.99
CA HIS A 359 43.92 0.12 30.86
C HIS A 359 44.25 -0.21 32.31
N LEU A 360 43.73 0.60 33.22
CA LEU A 360 43.57 0.23 34.61
C LEU A 360 42.09 0.05 34.88
N ILE A 361 41.67 -1.17 35.23
CA ILE A 361 40.27 -1.57 35.33
C ILE A 361 39.87 -1.75 36.79
N LYS A 362 38.73 -1.21 37.20
CA LYS A 362 38.12 -1.37 38.52
C LYS A 362 36.74 -2.01 38.41
N LEU A 363 36.46 -3.00 39.24
CA LEU A 363 35.13 -3.60 39.33
C LEU A 363 34.28 -2.84 40.36
N LEU A 364 33.22 -2.17 39.92
CA LEU A 364 32.32 -1.38 40.79
C LEU A 364 31.14 -2.20 41.34
N GLY A 365 30.69 -3.21 40.60
CA GLY A 365 29.51 -3.99 40.98
C GLY A 365 29.34 -5.26 40.16
N VAL A 366 28.67 -6.24 40.76
CA VAL A 366 28.27 -7.49 40.11
C VAL A 366 26.77 -7.63 40.31
N GLU A 367 26.04 -7.78 39.21
CA GLU A 367 24.61 -8.06 39.21
C GLU A 367 24.40 -9.43 38.58
N ALA A 368 24.15 -10.42 39.43
CA ALA A 368 23.79 -11.76 39.00
C ALA A 368 22.27 -11.87 38.95
N PRO A 369 21.65 -12.22 37.81
CA PRO A 369 20.22 -12.45 37.75
C PRO A 369 19.82 -13.56 38.73
N SER A 370 18.71 -13.37 39.45
CA SER A 370 18.13 -14.43 40.28
C SER A 370 17.68 -15.56 39.35
N VAL A 371 18.32 -16.73 39.46
CA VAL A 371 17.97 -17.91 38.66
C VAL A 371 16.64 -18.46 39.19
N PRO A 372 15.53 -18.38 38.41
CA PRO A 372 14.27 -18.94 38.83
C PRO A 372 14.40 -20.46 39.00
N THR A 373 13.69 -21.06 39.96
CA THR A 373 13.77 -22.51 40.14
C THR A 373 13.03 -23.24 39.00
N PHE A 374 13.43 -24.49 38.73
CA PHE A 374 12.69 -25.34 37.78
C PHE A 374 11.21 -25.44 38.17
N ALA A 375 10.90 -25.58 39.46
CA ALA A 375 9.52 -25.65 39.95
C ALA A 375 8.71 -24.39 39.63
N SER A 376 9.32 -23.19 39.74
CA SER A 376 8.63 -21.94 39.42
C SER A 376 8.40 -21.75 37.92
N LEU A 377 9.29 -22.29 37.07
CA LEU A 377 9.17 -22.20 35.62
C LEU A 377 8.43 -23.37 34.98
N LYS A 378 8.26 -24.51 35.67
CA LYS A 378 7.71 -25.75 35.09
C LYS A 378 6.37 -25.52 34.39
N GLY A 379 5.45 -24.76 35.00
CA GLY A 379 4.15 -24.46 34.40
C GLY A 379 4.26 -23.67 33.09
N LYS A 380 5.07 -22.60 33.07
CA LYS A 380 5.35 -21.79 31.88
C LYS A 380 6.00 -22.65 30.79
N LEU A 381 7.09 -23.34 31.10
CA LEU A 381 7.82 -24.20 30.15
C LEU A 381 6.95 -25.32 29.59
N THR A 382 6.04 -25.88 30.40
CA THR A 382 5.08 -26.87 29.92
C THR A 382 4.14 -26.27 28.89
N ASN A 383 3.57 -25.10 29.16
CA ASN A 383 2.68 -24.43 28.21
C ASN A 383 3.41 -24.01 26.93
N ASP A 384 4.64 -23.50 27.04
CA ASP A 384 5.45 -23.07 25.90
C ASP A 384 5.80 -24.26 24.98
N LEU A 385 6.35 -25.34 25.56
CA LEU A 385 6.66 -26.56 24.82
C LEU A 385 5.41 -27.22 24.25
N LYS A 386 4.32 -27.24 25.02
CA LYS A 386 3.04 -27.80 24.55
C LYS A 386 2.50 -27.01 23.36
N SER A 387 2.59 -25.68 23.39
CA SER A 387 2.18 -24.82 22.28
C SER A 387 3.03 -25.07 21.03
N GLN A 388 4.35 -25.26 21.19
CA GLN A 388 5.25 -25.60 20.09
C GLN A 388 4.96 -26.98 19.49
N LEU A 389 4.71 -27.99 20.33
CA LEU A 389 4.35 -29.34 19.87
C LEU A 389 2.99 -29.35 19.17
N VAL A 390 2.01 -28.60 19.68
CA VAL A 390 0.72 -28.42 19.01
C VAL A 390 0.90 -27.78 17.64
N GLU A 391 1.73 -26.73 17.53
CA GLU A 391 2.02 -26.08 16.25
C GLU A 391 2.65 -27.06 15.25
N GLN A 392 3.68 -27.79 15.66
CA GLN A 392 4.32 -28.80 14.82
C GLN A 392 3.33 -29.87 14.38
N LYS A 393 2.48 -30.35 15.31
CA LYS A 393 1.49 -31.37 14.99
C LYS A 393 0.39 -30.85 14.06
N PHE A 394 -0.02 -29.60 14.24
CA PHE A 394 -0.99 -28.94 13.37
C PHE A 394 -0.46 -28.86 11.95
N VAL A 395 0.75 -28.35 11.75
CA VAL A 395 1.40 -28.28 10.43
C VAL A 395 1.57 -29.67 9.80
N GLU A 396 1.98 -30.68 10.58
CA GLU A 396 2.11 -32.07 10.11
C GLU A 396 0.77 -32.63 9.61
N VAL A 397 -0.31 -32.43 10.38
CA VAL A 397 -1.65 -32.96 10.03
C VAL A 397 -2.30 -32.18 8.90
N THR A 398 -2.06 -30.86 8.81
CA THR A 398 -2.46 -30.05 7.65
C THR A 398 -1.82 -30.60 6.37
N LYS A 399 -0.53 -30.92 6.40
CA LYS A 399 0.13 -31.55 5.26
C LYS A 399 -0.43 -32.93 4.93
N GLN A 400 -0.71 -33.76 5.94
CA GLN A 400 -1.36 -35.07 5.71
C GLN A 400 -2.76 -34.92 5.11
N LEU A 401 -3.50 -33.88 5.49
CA LEU A 401 -4.80 -33.54 4.91
C LEU A 401 -4.66 -33.17 3.44
N GLU A 402 -3.68 -32.33 3.10
CA GLU A 402 -3.36 -31.97 1.71
C GLU A 402 -3.01 -33.20 0.87
N ASP A 403 -2.07 -34.02 1.34
CA ASP A 403 -1.60 -35.21 0.63
C ASP A 403 -2.76 -36.20 0.41
N SER A 404 -3.53 -36.52 1.45
CA SER A 404 -4.67 -37.45 1.34
C SER A 404 -5.79 -36.89 0.45
N ALA A 405 -6.07 -35.59 0.52
CA ALA A 405 -7.09 -34.97 -0.31
C ALA A 405 -6.69 -34.84 -1.78
N PHE A 406 -5.40 -34.68 -2.08
CA PHE A 406 -4.89 -34.70 -3.44
C PHE A 406 -5.02 -36.08 -4.08
N GLU A 407 -4.86 -37.15 -3.28
CA GLU A 407 -4.99 -38.54 -3.74
C GLU A 407 -6.45 -39.04 -3.79
N SER A 408 -7.39 -38.29 -3.22
CA SER A 408 -8.78 -38.69 -3.05
C SER A 408 -9.74 -37.95 -3.99
N SER A 409 -10.74 -38.66 -4.50
CA SER A 409 -11.78 -38.07 -5.36
C SER A 409 -12.85 -37.29 -4.61
N ASP A 410 -12.89 -37.36 -3.28
CA ASP A 410 -13.80 -36.63 -2.39
C ASP A 410 -13.16 -36.45 -1.00
N LEU A 411 -13.88 -35.80 -0.07
CA LEU A 411 -13.40 -35.49 1.28
C LEU A 411 -13.64 -36.62 2.30
N SER A 412 -14.29 -37.72 1.93
CA SER A 412 -14.62 -38.81 2.85
C SER A 412 -13.39 -39.58 3.31
N GLN A 413 -12.45 -39.86 2.40
CA GLN A 413 -11.22 -40.59 2.73
C GLN A 413 -10.27 -39.75 3.60
N PRO A 414 -9.95 -38.48 3.26
CA PRO A 414 -9.12 -37.63 4.13
C PRO A 414 -9.73 -37.41 5.51
N ALA A 415 -11.07 -37.31 5.59
CA ALA A 415 -11.75 -37.22 6.86
C ALA A 415 -11.59 -38.51 7.69
N GLN A 416 -11.68 -39.69 7.08
CA GLN A 416 -11.47 -40.96 7.78
C GLN A 416 -10.04 -41.14 8.25
N ASP A 417 -9.05 -40.86 7.41
CA ASP A 417 -7.62 -41.03 7.71
C ASP A 417 -7.20 -40.20 8.92
N LEU A 418 -7.75 -39.00 9.05
CA LEU A 418 -7.41 -38.04 10.10
C LEU A 418 -8.40 -38.01 11.26
N GLY A 419 -9.46 -38.82 11.21
CA GLY A 419 -10.52 -38.84 12.23
C GLY A 419 -11.32 -37.52 12.31
N LEU A 420 -11.49 -36.85 11.18
CA LEU A 420 -12.26 -35.62 11.00
C LEU A 420 -13.67 -35.93 10.48
N LYS A 421 -14.51 -34.90 10.37
CA LYS A 421 -15.89 -35.03 9.86
C LYS A 421 -16.06 -34.14 8.63
N VAL A 422 -16.65 -34.70 7.58
CA VAL A 422 -17.17 -33.92 6.46
C VAL A 422 -18.47 -33.25 6.88
N GLN A 423 -18.55 -31.94 6.66
CA GLN A 423 -19.72 -31.11 6.91
C GLN A 423 -20.20 -30.51 5.58
N THR A 424 -21.46 -30.07 5.52
CA THR A 424 -22.06 -29.47 4.30
C THR A 424 -22.57 -28.08 4.60
N THR A 425 -22.35 -27.13 3.70
CA THR A 425 -22.87 -25.77 3.82
C THR A 425 -24.34 -25.67 3.41
N ALA A 426 -25.01 -24.58 3.76
CA ALA A 426 -26.20 -24.13 3.03
C ALA A 426 -25.79 -23.60 1.63
N PRO A 427 -26.73 -23.49 0.67
CA PRO A 427 -26.47 -22.80 -0.60
C PRO A 427 -26.06 -21.34 -0.37
N PHE A 428 -25.03 -20.86 -1.07
CA PHE A 428 -24.61 -19.47 -1.04
C PHE A 428 -24.09 -19.00 -2.40
N GLY A 429 -24.25 -17.71 -2.69
CA GLY A 429 -23.76 -17.07 -3.91
C GLY A 429 -22.39 -16.41 -3.73
N ARG A 430 -21.93 -15.70 -4.77
CA ARG A 430 -20.62 -15.00 -4.79
C ARG A 430 -20.54 -13.86 -3.77
N GLU A 431 -21.68 -13.37 -3.31
CA GLU A 431 -21.81 -12.42 -2.22
C GLU A 431 -21.40 -12.99 -0.86
N GLY A 432 -21.41 -14.32 -0.72
CA GLY A 432 -21.15 -15.04 0.54
C GLY A 432 -22.43 -15.35 1.32
N GLY A 433 -22.29 -16.24 2.30
CA GLY A 433 -23.37 -16.60 3.23
C GLY A 433 -23.01 -16.25 4.68
N GLU A 434 -23.46 -17.09 5.60
CA GLU A 434 -23.15 -16.97 7.03
C GLU A 434 -22.05 -17.95 7.45
N GLY A 435 -21.43 -17.71 8.62
CA GLY A 435 -20.44 -18.60 9.21
C GLY A 435 -19.22 -18.81 8.30
N LEU A 436 -18.90 -20.06 7.98
CA LEU A 436 -17.77 -20.43 7.10
C LEU A 436 -17.85 -19.73 5.74
N THR A 437 -19.06 -19.63 5.19
CA THR A 437 -19.32 -19.07 3.86
C THR A 437 -19.31 -17.54 3.82
N ALA A 438 -19.11 -16.89 4.96
CA ALA A 438 -18.78 -15.46 5.03
C ALA A 438 -17.27 -15.20 4.81
N ASN A 439 -16.43 -16.24 4.95
CA ASN A 439 -15.00 -16.11 4.76
C ASN A 439 -14.66 -16.00 3.26
N ARG A 440 -13.92 -14.95 2.88
CA ARG A 440 -13.57 -14.66 1.48
C ARG A 440 -12.71 -15.74 0.83
N ALA A 441 -11.78 -16.36 1.55
CA ALA A 441 -10.96 -17.44 1.00
C ALA A 441 -11.84 -18.66 0.64
N VAL A 442 -12.85 -18.94 1.46
CA VAL A 442 -13.83 -19.99 1.17
C VAL A 442 -14.66 -19.62 -0.05
N ILE A 443 -15.18 -18.39 -0.14
CA ILE A 443 -15.97 -17.94 -1.31
C ILE A 443 -15.12 -18.02 -2.59
N GLN A 444 -13.87 -17.55 -2.57
CA GLN A 444 -12.97 -17.58 -3.73
C GLN A 444 -12.70 -19.01 -4.18
N ALA A 445 -12.38 -19.91 -3.25
CA ALA A 445 -12.20 -21.33 -3.56
C ALA A 445 -13.50 -21.95 -4.09
N ALA A 446 -14.65 -21.68 -3.47
CA ALA A 446 -15.94 -22.25 -3.85
C ALA A 446 -16.34 -21.99 -5.31
N PHE A 447 -15.95 -20.81 -5.83
CA PHE A 447 -16.26 -20.37 -7.19
C PHE A 447 -15.02 -20.38 -8.12
N SER A 448 -13.94 -21.08 -7.74
CA SER A 448 -12.79 -21.29 -8.61
C SER A 448 -13.10 -22.38 -9.65
N PRO A 449 -12.47 -22.35 -10.85
CA PRO A 449 -12.66 -23.40 -11.85
C PRO A 449 -12.39 -24.80 -11.30
N GLU A 450 -11.34 -24.95 -10.47
CA GLU A 450 -10.92 -26.22 -9.89
C GLU A 450 -12.00 -26.81 -8.98
N VAL A 451 -12.59 -26.01 -8.10
CA VAL A 451 -13.60 -26.51 -7.15
C VAL A 451 -14.98 -26.57 -7.79
N LEU A 452 -15.38 -25.53 -8.52
CA LEU A 452 -16.74 -25.39 -9.04
C LEU A 452 -16.97 -26.22 -10.31
N GLU A 453 -16.04 -26.16 -11.28
CA GLU A 453 -16.20 -26.78 -12.60
C GLU A 453 -15.59 -28.18 -12.65
N GLU A 454 -14.36 -28.33 -12.15
CA GLU A 454 -13.66 -29.63 -12.14
C GLU A 454 -14.10 -30.51 -10.96
N GLY A 455 -14.74 -29.91 -9.95
CA GLY A 455 -15.14 -30.62 -8.74
C GLY A 455 -13.94 -31.20 -8.01
N ALA A 456 -12.78 -30.54 -8.00
CA ALA A 456 -11.61 -30.93 -7.25
C ALA A 456 -11.74 -30.56 -5.76
N ASN A 457 -10.94 -31.21 -4.91
CA ASN A 457 -10.74 -30.73 -3.55
C ASN A 457 -9.89 -29.45 -3.61
N SER A 458 -10.26 -28.43 -2.84
CA SER A 458 -9.47 -27.22 -2.75
C SER A 458 -8.10 -27.49 -2.12
N ASN A 459 -7.15 -26.57 -2.29
CA ASN A 459 -6.03 -26.48 -1.36
C ASN A 459 -6.56 -26.16 0.06
N THR A 460 -5.70 -26.31 1.06
CA THR A 460 -6.01 -25.87 2.41
C THR A 460 -6.20 -24.35 2.44
N LEU A 461 -7.30 -23.94 3.07
CA LEU A 461 -7.70 -22.56 3.27
C LEU A 461 -7.48 -22.22 4.74
N GLU A 462 -6.48 -21.40 5.02
CA GLU A 462 -6.25 -20.89 6.37
C GLU A 462 -7.27 -19.77 6.66
N LEU A 463 -8.22 -20.05 7.57
CA LEU A 463 -9.23 -19.06 7.96
C LEU A 463 -8.67 -18.07 8.98
N ASP A 464 -7.81 -18.59 9.86
CA ASP A 464 -7.08 -17.89 10.92
C ASP A 464 -5.89 -18.77 11.38
N PRO A 465 -4.96 -18.26 12.23
CA PRO A 465 -3.79 -19.02 12.67
C PRO A 465 -4.07 -20.32 13.45
N GLU A 466 -5.33 -20.62 13.76
CA GLU A 466 -5.75 -21.83 14.49
C GLU A 466 -6.67 -22.74 13.69
N THR A 467 -7.14 -22.33 12.51
CA THR A 467 -8.19 -23.03 11.76
C THR A 467 -7.86 -23.10 10.27
N VAL A 468 -7.75 -24.34 9.78
CA VAL A 468 -7.63 -24.66 8.35
C VAL A 468 -8.88 -25.38 7.89
N VAL A 469 -9.38 -25.02 6.71
CA VAL A 469 -10.51 -25.69 6.06
C VAL A 469 -10.11 -26.16 4.68
N MET A 470 -10.68 -27.28 4.26
CA MET A 470 -10.64 -27.74 2.88
C MET A 470 -12.06 -27.93 2.38
N VAL A 471 -12.35 -27.46 1.18
CA VAL A 471 -13.69 -27.49 0.59
C VAL A 471 -13.72 -28.22 -0.74
N ARG A 472 -14.91 -28.68 -1.11
CA ARG A 472 -15.21 -29.31 -2.39
C ARG A 472 -16.63 -28.94 -2.81
N SER A 473 -16.87 -28.70 -4.10
CA SER A 473 -18.23 -28.56 -4.61
C SER A 473 -19.00 -29.86 -4.45
N LYS A 474 -20.14 -29.78 -3.78
CA LYS A 474 -21.14 -30.86 -3.70
C LYS A 474 -22.20 -30.69 -4.76
N GLU A 475 -22.68 -29.46 -4.94
CA GLU A 475 -23.74 -29.12 -5.89
C GLU A 475 -23.54 -27.70 -6.40
N HIS A 476 -23.57 -27.53 -7.73
CA HIS A 476 -23.56 -26.23 -8.39
C HIS A 476 -24.98 -25.90 -8.87
N LEU A 477 -25.60 -24.92 -8.22
CA LEU A 477 -26.93 -24.44 -8.54
C LEU A 477 -26.81 -23.33 -9.58
N GLN A 478 -26.95 -23.72 -10.85
CA GLN A 478 -26.93 -22.77 -11.96
C GLN A 478 -28.11 -21.78 -11.89
N PRO A 479 -27.96 -20.55 -12.43
CA PRO A 479 -29.06 -19.62 -12.56
C PRO A 479 -30.27 -20.24 -13.26
N GLN A 480 -31.42 -20.23 -12.61
CA GLN A 480 -32.69 -20.71 -13.15
C GLN A 480 -33.71 -19.58 -13.12
N GLN A 481 -34.62 -19.57 -14.10
CA GLN A 481 -35.64 -18.54 -14.15
C GLN A 481 -36.54 -18.63 -12.91
N LEU A 482 -36.62 -17.53 -12.17
CA LEU A 482 -37.46 -17.40 -10.99
C LEU A 482 -38.93 -17.52 -11.39
N PRO A 483 -39.77 -18.26 -10.63
CA PRO A 483 -41.19 -18.34 -10.94
C PRO A 483 -41.83 -16.96 -11.02
N LEU A 484 -42.68 -16.74 -12.03
CA LEU A 484 -43.39 -15.48 -12.25
C LEU A 484 -44.05 -14.95 -10.95
N GLU A 485 -44.65 -15.82 -10.15
CA GLU A 485 -45.32 -15.47 -8.89
C GLU A 485 -44.40 -14.73 -7.90
N SER A 486 -43.10 -15.02 -7.92
CA SER A 486 -42.10 -14.39 -7.05
C SER A 486 -41.66 -13.00 -7.53
N VAL A 487 -41.79 -12.70 -8.83
CA VAL A 487 -41.32 -11.45 -9.45
C VAL A 487 -42.43 -10.56 -9.99
N ALA A 488 -43.65 -11.07 -10.15
CA ALA A 488 -44.78 -10.37 -10.80
C ALA A 488 -45.14 -9.03 -10.13
N SER A 489 -45.06 -8.96 -8.80
CA SER A 489 -45.32 -7.71 -8.05
C SER A 489 -44.27 -6.64 -8.35
N SER A 490 -42.99 -7.04 -8.43
CA SER A 490 -41.87 -6.16 -8.78
C SER A 490 -41.97 -5.68 -10.22
N ILE A 491 -42.21 -6.60 -11.17
CA ILE A 491 -42.43 -6.28 -12.59
C ILE A 491 -43.56 -5.28 -12.73
N ARG A 492 -44.71 -5.52 -12.08
CA ARG A 492 -45.84 -4.59 -12.15
C ARG A 492 -45.49 -3.22 -11.62
N ALA A 493 -44.79 -3.14 -10.48
CA ALA A 493 -44.37 -1.86 -9.92
C ALA A 493 -43.40 -1.11 -10.84
N GLN A 494 -42.50 -1.82 -11.52
CA GLN A 494 -41.60 -1.26 -12.54
C GLN A 494 -42.38 -0.74 -13.74
N LEU A 495 -43.23 -1.58 -14.36
CA LEU A 495 -44.06 -1.20 -15.51
C LEU A 495 -44.97 -0.01 -15.18
N VAL A 496 -45.54 0.05 -13.98
CA VAL A 496 -46.35 1.21 -13.54
C VAL A 496 -45.53 2.50 -13.57
N LYS A 497 -44.28 2.47 -13.08
CA LYS A 497 -43.39 3.63 -13.11
C LYS A 497 -42.97 4.00 -14.54
N GLU A 498 -42.62 3.01 -15.35
CA GLU A 498 -42.22 3.20 -16.74
C GLU A 498 -43.35 3.82 -17.57
N HIS A 499 -44.56 3.27 -17.47
CA HIS A 499 -45.74 3.79 -18.17
C HIS A 499 -46.13 5.19 -17.66
N ALA A 500 -46.04 5.45 -16.35
CA ALA A 500 -46.33 6.77 -15.79
C ALA A 500 -45.33 7.83 -16.30
N SER A 501 -44.05 7.47 -16.33
CA SER A 501 -42.97 8.31 -16.87
C SER A 501 -43.15 8.55 -18.38
N ALA A 502 -43.45 7.51 -19.15
CA ALA A 502 -43.72 7.61 -20.58
C ALA A 502 -44.94 8.50 -20.87
N ALA A 503 -46.02 8.37 -20.08
CA ALA A 503 -47.20 9.21 -20.20
C ALA A 503 -46.90 10.69 -19.87
N ALA A 504 -46.16 10.95 -18.78
CA ALA A 504 -45.73 12.30 -18.43
C ALA A 504 -44.85 12.92 -19.53
N LYS A 505 -43.93 12.13 -20.09
CA LYS A 505 -43.07 12.52 -21.21
C LYS A 505 -43.87 12.85 -22.46
N ALA A 506 -44.77 11.97 -22.92
CA ALA A 506 -45.57 12.21 -24.12
C ALA A 506 -46.42 13.49 -24.00
N LYS A 507 -47.06 13.69 -22.84
CA LYS A 507 -47.80 14.93 -22.54
C LYS A 507 -46.89 16.15 -22.54
N GLY A 508 -45.73 16.03 -21.91
CA GLY A 508 -44.74 17.10 -21.80
C GLY A 508 -44.13 17.51 -23.13
N GLU A 509 -43.85 16.56 -24.01
CA GLU A 509 -43.36 16.81 -25.36
C GLU A 509 -44.41 17.51 -26.22
N ALA A 510 -45.68 17.11 -26.14
CA ALA A 510 -46.78 17.77 -26.82
C ALA A 510 -46.96 19.22 -26.32
N LEU A 511 -46.90 19.43 -25.01
CA LEU A 511 -46.94 20.76 -24.39
C LEU A 511 -45.74 21.60 -24.82
N LEU A 512 -44.53 21.03 -24.81
CA LEU A 512 -43.31 21.72 -25.21
C LEU A 512 -43.36 22.15 -26.69
N ALA A 513 -43.87 21.30 -27.58
CA ALA A 513 -44.09 21.64 -28.98
C ALA A 513 -45.09 22.79 -29.13
N GLY A 514 -46.22 22.76 -28.41
CA GLY A 514 -47.21 23.83 -28.42
C GLY A 514 -46.68 25.17 -27.87
N LEU A 515 -45.79 25.13 -26.86
CA LEU A 515 -45.10 26.30 -26.33
C LEU A 515 -44.10 26.90 -27.34
N ARG A 516 -43.34 26.05 -28.05
CA ARG A 516 -42.38 26.49 -29.08
C ARG A 516 -43.08 27.08 -30.31
N ASP A 517 -44.20 26.50 -30.72
CA ASP A 517 -45.01 26.98 -31.86
C ASP A 517 -45.84 28.23 -31.51
N GLY A 518 -45.84 28.68 -30.25
CA GLY A 518 -46.66 29.81 -29.79
C GLY A 518 -48.17 29.53 -29.71
N LYS A 519 -48.59 28.27 -29.88
CA LYS A 519 -50.00 27.84 -29.76
C LYS A 519 -50.47 27.85 -28.31
N ILE A 520 -49.56 27.65 -27.36
CA ILE A 520 -49.83 27.66 -25.93
C ILE A 520 -49.21 28.92 -25.31
N PRO A 521 -50.00 29.79 -24.65
CA PRO A 521 -49.47 30.99 -24.02
C PRO A 521 -48.47 30.65 -22.90
N LEU A 522 -47.39 31.43 -22.80
CA LEU A 522 -46.31 31.24 -21.81
C LEU A 522 -46.81 31.28 -20.35
N ALA A 523 -47.84 32.08 -20.07
CA ALA A 523 -48.42 32.22 -18.73
C ALA A 523 -49.55 31.23 -18.46
N ALA A 524 -49.92 30.36 -19.41
CA ALA A 524 -51.03 29.45 -19.24
C ALA A 524 -50.68 28.37 -18.19
N LYS A 525 -51.56 28.22 -17.19
CA LYS A 525 -51.54 27.07 -16.28
C LYS A 525 -51.75 25.79 -17.08
N GLN A 526 -51.01 24.74 -16.72
CA GLN A 526 -51.09 23.44 -17.39
C GLN A 526 -51.58 22.41 -16.37
N GLU A 527 -52.76 21.83 -16.61
CA GLU A 527 -53.40 20.88 -15.69
C GLU A 527 -53.49 21.41 -14.24
N GLY A 528 -53.82 22.69 -14.06
CA GLY A 528 -53.90 23.33 -12.74
C GLY A 528 -52.56 23.67 -12.08
N ARG A 529 -51.43 23.40 -12.76
CA ARG A 529 -50.08 23.68 -12.25
C ARG A 529 -49.58 25.04 -12.72
N ASP A 530 -48.96 25.76 -11.79
CA ASP A 530 -48.30 27.03 -12.04
C ASP A 530 -46.82 26.82 -12.39
N TRP A 531 -46.28 27.71 -13.21
CA TRP A 531 -44.85 27.76 -13.48
C TRP A 531 -44.08 28.21 -12.22
N LYS A 532 -43.07 27.43 -11.82
CA LYS A 532 -42.14 27.86 -10.76
C LYS A 532 -41.12 28.81 -11.37
N MET A 533 -41.33 30.11 -11.16
CA MET A 533 -40.46 31.17 -11.67
C MET A 533 -39.37 31.50 -10.66
N MET A 534 -38.13 31.65 -11.15
CA MET A 534 -36.99 32.09 -10.35
C MET A 534 -36.14 33.04 -11.18
N GLU A 535 -35.66 34.09 -10.54
CA GLU A 535 -34.82 35.13 -11.13
C GLU A 535 -33.41 35.06 -10.57
N ALA A 536 -32.44 35.54 -11.35
CA ALA A 536 -31.03 35.63 -10.97
C ALA A 536 -30.45 34.32 -10.42
N VAL A 537 -30.86 33.17 -10.97
CA VAL A 537 -30.42 31.84 -10.54
C VAL A 537 -28.96 31.63 -10.92
N THR A 538 -28.15 31.20 -9.95
CA THR A 538 -26.72 30.90 -10.12
C THR A 538 -26.48 29.44 -10.56
N ARG A 539 -25.26 29.12 -10.99
CA ARG A 539 -24.87 27.76 -11.43
C ARG A 539 -24.96 26.71 -10.33
N SER A 540 -24.91 27.13 -9.08
CA SER A 540 -24.96 26.31 -7.87
C SER A 540 -26.11 26.74 -6.95
N GLN A 541 -27.23 27.16 -7.52
CA GLN A 541 -28.37 27.67 -6.77
C GLN A 541 -28.96 26.57 -5.87
N GLU A 542 -28.97 26.83 -4.56
CA GLU A 542 -29.65 25.96 -3.60
C GLU A 542 -31.17 25.94 -3.85
N GLY A 543 -31.82 24.79 -3.61
CA GLY A 543 -33.26 24.62 -3.79
C GLY A 543 -33.71 24.40 -5.24
N VAL A 544 -32.77 24.24 -6.17
CA VAL A 544 -33.02 23.86 -7.57
C VAL A 544 -32.34 22.52 -7.84
N ASP A 545 -33.05 21.64 -8.53
CA ASP A 545 -32.53 20.33 -8.92
C ASP A 545 -31.23 20.48 -9.78
N PRO A 546 -30.15 19.74 -9.48
CA PRO A 546 -28.88 19.85 -10.21
C PRO A 546 -28.97 19.54 -11.71
N GLN A 547 -29.85 18.61 -12.13
CA GLN A 547 -30.06 18.29 -13.55
C GLN A 547 -30.78 19.43 -14.26
N VAL A 548 -31.72 20.11 -13.57
CA VAL A 548 -32.35 21.33 -14.06
C VAL A 548 -31.31 22.44 -14.24
N LEU A 549 -30.44 22.68 -13.24
CA LEU A 549 -29.38 23.70 -13.34
C LEU A 549 -28.41 23.41 -14.50
N GLN A 550 -27.95 22.16 -14.62
CA GLN A 550 -27.05 21.77 -15.71
C GLN A 550 -27.68 22.00 -17.09
N THR A 551 -28.96 21.65 -17.23
CA THR A 551 -29.72 21.89 -18.46
C THR A 551 -29.89 23.37 -18.74
N LEU A 552 -30.34 24.14 -17.73
CA LEU A 552 -30.58 25.57 -17.81
C LEU A 552 -29.35 26.36 -18.28
N PHE A 553 -28.17 26.04 -17.76
CA PHE A 553 -26.93 26.72 -18.11
C PHE A 553 -26.30 26.26 -19.43
N ARG A 554 -26.78 25.16 -20.02
CA ARG A 554 -26.44 24.72 -21.38
C ARG A 554 -27.33 25.34 -22.46
N MET A 555 -28.51 25.85 -22.08
CA MET A 555 -29.45 26.45 -23.03
C MET A 555 -28.86 27.71 -23.69
N PRO A 556 -29.15 27.92 -24.99
CA PRO A 556 -28.74 29.13 -25.71
C PRO A 556 -29.38 30.37 -25.10
N LYS A 557 -28.76 31.54 -25.29
CA LYS A 557 -29.32 32.80 -24.83
C LYS A 557 -30.57 33.14 -25.67
N PRO A 558 -31.71 33.49 -25.03
CA PRO A 558 -32.90 33.99 -25.72
C PRO A 558 -32.57 35.19 -26.63
N THR A 559 -33.15 35.19 -27.84
CA THR A 559 -32.91 36.24 -28.85
C THR A 559 -33.71 37.53 -28.61
N GLY A 560 -34.64 37.52 -27.65
CA GLY A 560 -35.43 38.68 -27.22
C GLY A 560 -36.23 38.37 -25.97
N LYS A 561 -36.77 39.41 -25.31
CA LYS A 561 -37.53 39.27 -24.05
C LYS A 561 -38.79 38.40 -24.19
N ASP A 562 -39.40 38.40 -25.38
CA ASP A 562 -40.62 37.63 -25.68
C ASP A 562 -40.35 36.33 -26.44
N LYS A 563 -39.07 35.92 -26.54
CA LYS A 563 -38.64 34.71 -27.26
C LYS A 563 -37.82 33.80 -26.33
N PRO A 564 -38.44 33.20 -25.31
CA PRO A 564 -37.74 32.33 -24.40
C PRO A 564 -37.25 31.06 -25.11
N GLU A 565 -36.18 30.48 -24.57
CA GLU A 565 -35.67 29.19 -25.02
C GLU A 565 -36.26 28.09 -24.14
N PHE A 566 -36.46 26.90 -24.71
CA PHE A 566 -37.06 25.78 -23.99
C PHE A 566 -36.21 24.51 -24.08
N ALA A 567 -36.08 23.84 -22.94
CA ALA A 567 -35.52 22.51 -22.83
C ALA A 567 -36.44 21.64 -21.97
N SER A 568 -36.15 20.35 -21.94
CA SER A 568 -36.85 19.41 -21.07
C SER A 568 -35.88 18.38 -20.50
N ILE A 569 -36.23 17.83 -19.34
CA ILE A 569 -35.55 16.70 -18.72
C ILE A 569 -36.58 15.72 -18.17
N THR A 570 -36.21 14.45 -18.09
CA THR A 570 -36.91 13.46 -17.27
C THR A 570 -36.16 13.35 -15.95
N ALA A 571 -36.82 13.69 -14.85
CA ALA A 571 -36.26 13.60 -13.51
C ALA A 571 -36.15 12.14 -13.05
N SER A 572 -35.39 11.90 -11.97
CA SER A 572 -35.13 10.56 -11.43
C SER A 572 -36.38 9.84 -10.92
N ASP A 573 -37.44 10.58 -10.58
CA ASP A 573 -38.74 10.05 -10.20
C ASP A 573 -39.65 9.74 -11.41
N GLY A 574 -39.15 9.93 -12.63
CA GLY A 574 -39.90 9.76 -13.88
C GLY A 574 -40.69 11.00 -14.32
N SER A 575 -40.73 12.06 -13.51
CA SER A 575 -41.44 13.29 -13.87
C SER A 575 -40.80 13.97 -15.08
N PHE A 576 -41.64 14.57 -15.95
CA PHE A 576 -41.15 15.36 -17.08
C PHE A 576 -41.12 16.84 -16.71
N VAL A 577 -39.94 17.45 -16.74
CA VAL A 577 -39.74 18.86 -16.38
C VAL A 577 -39.46 19.67 -17.63
N ILE A 578 -40.30 20.67 -17.90
CA ILE A 578 -40.06 21.68 -18.93
C ILE A 578 -39.32 22.84 -18.27
N VAL A 579 -38.21 23.25 -18.87
CA VAL A 579 -37.40 24.39 -18.45
C VAL A 579 -37.54 25.47 -19.51
N ARG A 580 -38.03 26.64 -19.09
CA ARG A 580 -38.14 27.84 -19.93
C ARG A 580 -37.14 28.87 -19.46
N LEU A 581 -36.15 29.16 -20.30
CA LEU A 581 -35.16 30.20 -20.06
C LEU A 581 -35.70 31.53 -20.59
N ASN A 582 -35.97 32.47 -19.68
CA ASN A 582 -36.53 33.78 -20.00
C ASN A 582 -35.41 34.80 -20.26
N GLY A 583 -34.28 34.68 -19.56
CA GLY A 583 -33.23 35.67 -19.60
C GLY A 583 -31.87 35.15 -19.17
N VAL A 584 -30.83 35.69 -19.79
CA VAL A 584 -29.44 35.50 -19.37
C VAL A 584 -28.92 36.84 -18.91
N ASN A 585 -28.72 36.96 -17.61
CA ASN A 585 -28.33 38.21 -16.97
C ASN A 585 -26.82 38.33 -16.96
N GLN A 586 -26.32 39.47 -17.40
CA GLN A 586 -24.91 39.79 -17.22
C GLN A 586 -24.66 40.10 -15.75
N ALA A 587 -23.61 39.52 -15.21
CA ALA A 587 -23.16 39.84 -13.87
C ALA A 587 -22.61 41.27 -13.80
N ALA A 588 -22.62 41.84 -12.59
CA ALA A 588 -21.79 43.00 -12.29
C ALA A 588 -20.30 42.69 -12.56
N ALA A 589 -19.53 43.72 -12.88
CA ALA A 589 -18.09 43.59 -13.05
C ALA A 589 -17.46 42.96 -11.79
N PRO A 590 -16.49 42.05 -11.94
CA PRO A 590 -15.80 41.48 -10.80
C PRO A 590 -15.02 42.58 -10.06
N THR A 591 -15.03 42.51 -8.74
CA THR A 591 -14.18 43.31 -7.85
C THR A 591 -12.69 43.00 -8.10
N ASP A 592 -11.79 43.87 -7.68
CA ASP A 592 -10.35 43.62 -7.84
C ASP A 592 -9.88 42.36 -7.10
N ALA A 593 -10.49 42.05 -5.96
CA ALA A 593 -10.24 40.83 -5.21
C ALA A 593 -10.67 39.58 -6.00
N GLU A 594 -11.86 39.59 -6.59
CA GLU A 594 -12.34 38.51 -7.46
C GLU A 594 -11.46 38.36 -8.72
N LYS A 595 -11.08 39.48 -9.35
CA LYS A 595 -10.15 39.47 -10.49
C LYS A 595 -8.82 38.81 -10.12
N ALA A 596 -8.27 39.11 -8.95
CA ALA A 596 -7.03 38.50 -8.47
C ALA A 596 -7.19 36.98 -8.24
N GLN A 597 -8.31 36.56 -7.66
CA GLN A 597 -8.62 35.15 -7.45
C GLN A 597 -8.77 34.39 -8.77
N TYR A 598 -9.58 34.91 -9.70
CA TYR A 598 -9.77 34.30 -11.02
C TYR A 598 -8.47 34.26 -11.82
N ARG A 599 -7.64 35.31 -11.75
CA ARG A 599 -6.33 35.33 -12.40
C ARG A 599 -5.44 34.19 -11.89
N ARG A 600 -5.35 33.98 -10.57
CA ARG A 600 -4.59 32.88 -9.98
C ARG A 600 -5.15 31.51 -10.38
N PHE A 601 -6.47 31.36 -10.35
CA PHE A 601 -7.14 30.12 -10.75
C PHE A 601 -6.85 29.76 -12.22
N LEU A 602 -7.05 30.72 -13.14
CA LEU A 602 -6.83 30.49 -14.56
C LEU A 602 -5.35 30.29 -14.88
N ALA A 603 -4.45 31.12 -14.34
CA ALA A 603 -3.01 30.95 -14.56
C ALA A 603 -2.48 29.62 -14.01
N SER A 604 -2.97 29.16 -12.86
CA SER A 604 -2.64 27.83 -12.33
C SER A 604 -3.10 26.72 -13.28
N ARG A 605 -4.31 26.84 -13.84
CA ARG A 605 -4.85 25.86 -14.80
C ARG A 605 -4.07 25.85 -16.12
N GLU A 606 -3.82 27.02 -16.70
CA GLU A 606 -2.99 27.16 -17.92
C GLU A 606 -1.59 26.61 -17.67
N GLY A 607 -0.96 26.95 -16.54
CA GLY A 607 0.36 26.43 -16.18
C GLY A 607 0.42 24.92 -16.02
N GLN A 608 -0.64 24.29 -15.49
CA GLN A 608 -0.75 22.83 -15.46
C GLN A 608 -0.88 22.23 -16.87
N GLN A 609 -1.59 22.90 -17.78
CA GLN A 609 -1.70 22.49 -19.19
C GLN A 609 -0.37 22.65 -19.92
N ASP A 610 0.34 23.76 -19.71
CA ASP A 610 1.68 23.99 -20.27
C ASP A 610 2.68 22.93 -19.78
N PHE A 611 2.65 22.59 -18.49
CA PHE A 611 3.49 21.52 -17.96
C PHE A 611 3.12 20.15 -18.54
N ALA A 612 1.83 19.86 -18.73
CA ALA A 612 1.39 18.63 -19.37
C ALA A 612 1.84 18.57 -20.85
N ALA A 613 1.78 19.70 -21.57
CA ALA A 613 2.27 19.83 -22.94
C ALA A 613 3.79 19.69 -23.02
N TYR A 614 4.54 20.27 -22.07
CA TYR A 614 5.99 20.09 -21.94
C TYR A 614 6.36 18.61 -21.75
N ARG A 615 5.66 17.89 -20.86
CA ARG A 615 5.86 16.45 -20.68
C ARG A 615 5.54 15.66 -21.95
N ALA A 616 4.42 15.96 -22.62
CA ALA A 616 4.07 15.31 -23.88
C ALA A 616 5.12 15.59 -24.97
N GLN A 617 5.70 16.79 -24.99
CA GLN A 617 6.81 17.13 -25.88
C GLN A 617 8.05 16.29 -25.60
N LEU A 618 8.45 16.13 -24.33
CA LEU A 618 9.55 15.26 -23.93
C LEU A 618 9.32 13.82 -24.38
N GLU A 619 8.13 13.27 -24.12
CA GLU A 619 7.74 11.92 -24.52
C GLU A 619 7.81 11.75 -26.05
N SER A 620 7.30 12.73 -26.82
CA SER A 620 7.32 12.67 -28.29
C SER A 620 8.70 12.71 -28.93
N LYS A 621 9.70 13.28 -28.22
CA LYS A 621 11.09 13.39 -28.68
C LYS A 621 11.97 12.23 -28.21
N ALA A 622 11.49 11.45 -27.24
CA ALA A 622 12.28 10.42 -26.62
C ALA A 622 12.24 9.11 -27.40
N LYS A 623 13.37 8.39 -27.35
CA LYS A 623 13.44 6.99 -27.76
C LYS A 623 13.08 6.13 -26.55
N ILE A 624 11.91 5.50 -26.60
CA ILE A 624 11.37 4.68 -25.51
C ILE A 624 11.21 3.23 -26.00
N GLU A 625 11.93 2.31 -25.37
CA GLU A 625 11.80 0.86 -25.60
C GLU A 625 11.22 0.22 -24.34
N LYS A 626 10.22 -0.65 -24.47
CA LYS A 626 9.56 -1.37 -23.35
C LYS A 626 9.79 -2.87 -23.54
N PHE A 627 10.05 -3.60 -22.46
CA PHE A 627 10.45 -5.01 -22.49
C PHE A 627 9.44 -5.92 -21.78
#